data_AF-A0A1P9X0A0-F1
#
_entry.id   AF-A0A1P9X0A0-F1
#
_cell.length_a   1.000
_cell.length_b   1.000
_cell.length_c   1.000
_cell.angle_alpha   90.00
_cell.angle_beta   90.00
_cell.angle_gamma   90.00
#
_symmetry.space_group_name_H-M   'P 1'
#
loop_
_entity.id
_entity.type
_entity.pdbx_description
1 polymer ?
#
loop_
_entity_poly.entity_id
_entity_poly.type
_entity_poly.pdbx_seq_one_letter_code
_entity_poly.pdbx_strand_id
1 'polypeptide(L)' 'MESTRISLDRLNPMQISLIRLFDRGLTEAQTLELRRVLVRHYSAMLKQEVERTIKEKGYTQADFDEMLNSPS' A
#
# COMPACT_ATOMS: atom_id res chain seq x y z
N MET A 1 1.30 13.46 -24.88
CA MET A 1 1.48 12.79 -23.58
C MET A 1 1.16 13.79 -22.50
N GLU A 2 0.04 13.60 -21.81
CA GLU A 2 -0.43 14.53 -20.79
C GLU A 2 0.48 14.41 -19.56
N SER A 3 1.32 15.41 -19.33
CA SER A 3 2.17 15.44 -18.14
C SER A 3 1.30 15.86 -16.96
N THR A 4 0.86 14.90 -16.15
CA THR A 4 0.17 15.17 -14.89
C THR A 4 1.05 16.09 -14.04
N ARG A 5 0.63 17.34 -13.85
CA ARG A 5 1.34 18.29 -12.98
C ARG A 5 1.09 17.87 -11.52
N ILE A 6 2.11 17.35 -10.85
CA ILE A 6 2.06 17.05 -9.43
C ILE A 6 2.23 18.37 -8.66
N SER A 7 1.24 18.72 -7.85
CA SER A 7 1.27 19.89 -6.98
C SER A 7 2.11 19.59 -5.73
N LEU A 8 3.33 20.14 -5.65
CA LEU A 8 4.31 19.85 -4.59
C LEU A 8 3.91 20.38 -3.21
N ASP A 9 2.96 21.32 -3.16
CA ASP A 9 2.40 21.93 -1.94
C ASP A 9 1.62 20.94 -1.07
N ARG A 10 1.18 19.82 -1.64
CA ARG A 10 0.44 18.75 -0.92
C ARG A 10 1.33 17.60 -0.45
N LEU A 11 2.62 17.65 -0.75
CA LEU A 11 3.53 16.56 -0.45
C LEU A 11 4.32 16.83 0.83
N ASN A 12 4.51 15.78 1.63
CA ASN A 12 5.36 15.86 2.80
C ASN A 12 6.85 15.90 2.38
N PRO A 13 7.76 16.33 3.28
CA PRO A 13 9.18 16.46 2.95
C PRO A 13 9.82 15.18 2.39
N MET A 14 9.43 14.01 2.88
CA MET A 14 9.93 12.72 2.42
C MET A 14 9.48 12.43 0.99
N GLN A 15 8.21 12.69 0.66
CA GLN A 15 7.68 12.54 -0.70
C GLN A 15 8.41 13.45 -1.71
N ILE A 16 8.73 14.68 -1.30
CA ILE A 16 9.54 15.60 -2.11
C ILE A 16 10.96 15.05 -2.31
N SER A 17 11.58 14.51 -1.25
CA SER A 17 12.90 13.88 -1.34
C SER A 17 12.90 12.67 -2.27
N LEU A 18 11.85 11.83 -2.26
CA LEU A 18 11.70 10.71 -3.19
C LEU A 18 11.61 11.19 -4.64
N ILE A 19 10.79 12.21 -4.92
CA ILE A 19 10.68 12.78 -6.27
C ILE A 19 12.04 13.28 -6.76
N ARG A 20 12.78 14.02 -5.92
CA ARG A 20 14.14 14.50 -6.25
C ARG A 20 15.15 13.37 -6.45
N LEU A 21 14.99 12.27 -5.72
CA LEU A 21 15.83 11.08 -5.87
C LEU A 21 15.54 10.37 -7.20
N PHE A 22 14.28 10.34 -7.65
CA PHE A 22 13.87 9.74 -8.92
C PHE A 22 14.15 10.62 -10.14
N ASP A 23 14.21 11.94 -9.97
CA ASP A 23 14.59 12.90 -11.02
C ASP A 23 16.02 12.67 -11.55
N ARG A 24 16.88 12.01 -10.75
CA ARG A 24 18.24 11.60 -11.15
C ARG A 24 18.27 10.35 -12.05
N GLY A 25 17.12 9.73 -12.29
CA GLY A 25 17.00 8.44 -12.98
C GLY A 25 17.32 7.26 -12.08
N LEU A 26 16.54 6.20 -12.19
CA LEU A 26 16.82 4.92 -11.54
C LEU A 26 17.07 3.85 -12.59
N THR A 27 18.00 2.95 -12.31
CA THR A 27 18.11 1.70 -13.08
C THR A 27 16.87 0.83 -12.85
N GLU A 28 16.62 -0.13 -13.75
CA GLU A 28 15.52 -1.09 -13.59
C GLU A 28 15.65 -1.90 -12.29
N ALA A 29 16.88 -2.28 -11.92
CA ALA A 29 17.16 -3.01 -10.67
C ALA A 29 16.75 -2.20 -9.44
N GLN A 30 17.16 -0.93 -9.36
CA GLN A 30 16.78 -0.02 -8.27
C GLN A 30 15.26 0.24 -8.24
N THR A 31 14.64 0.34 -9.41
CA THR A 31 13.18 0.48 -9.53
C THR A 31 12.45 -0.74 -8.96
N LEU A 32 12.94 -1.94 -9.26
CA LEU A 32 12.38 -3.18 -8.73
C LEU A 32 12.53 -3.29 -7.21
N GLU A 33 13.70 -2.91 -6.68
CA GLU A 33 13.95 -2.90 -5.24
C GLU A 33 12.98 -1.96 -4.51
N LEU A 34 12.83 -0.73 -5.00
CA LEU A 34 11.89 0.24 -4.42
C LEU A 34 10.44 -0.24 -4.50
N ARG A 35 10.03 -0.83 -5.63
CA ARG A 35 8.71 -1.42 -5.77
C ARG A 35 8.48 -2.50 -4.70
N ARG A 36 9.44 -3.36 -4.44
CA ARG A 36 9.34 -4.40 -3.39
C ARG A 36 9.20 -3.81 -1.99
N VAL A 37 9.96 -2.75 -1.69
CA VAL A 37 9.85 -2.04 -0.40
C VAL A 37 8.45 -1.46 -0.21
N LEU A 38 7.93 -0.76 -1.23
CA LEU A 38 6.61 -0.15 -1.19
C LEU A 38 5.50 -1.19 -1.05
N VAL A 39 5.53 -2.25 -1.87
CA VAL A 39 4.54 -3.35 -1.80
C VAL A 39 4.55 -3.97 -0.41
N ARG A 40 5.72 -4.30 0.13
CA ARG A 40 5.83 -4.89 1.48
C ARG A 40 5.23 -3.97 2.55
N HIS A 41 5.49 -2.67 2.47
CA HIS A 41 4.96 -1.70 3.43
C HIS A 41 3.43 -1.61 3.36
N TYR A 42 2.86 -1.45 2.16
CA TYR A 42 1.41 -1.34 1.99
C TYR A 42 0.69 -2.65 2.30
N SER A 43 1.26 -3.81 1.97
CA SER A 43 0.70 -5.12 2.35
C SER A 43 0.65 -5.28 3.88
N ALA A 44 1.66 -4.82 4.60
CA ALA A 44 1.67 -4.85 6.06
C ALA A 44 0.58 -3.94 6.65
N MET A 45 0.43 -2.72 6.13
CA MET A 45 -0.64 -1.80 6.54
C MET A 45 -2.03 -2.40 6.28
N LEU A 46 -2.23 -3.00 5.11
CA LEU A 46 -3.50 -3.64 4.77
C LEU A 46 -3.81 -4.80 5.73
N LYS A 47 -2.82 -5.64 6.04
CA LYS A 47 -2.99 -6.73 7.01
C LYS A 47 -3.41 -6.20 8.38
N GLN A 48 -2.76 -5.15 8.86
CA GLN A 48 -3.10 -4.52 10.15
C GLN A 48 -4.52 -3.95 10.15
N GLU A 49 -4.94 -3.32 9.04
CA GLU A 49 -6.28 -2.76 8.89
C GLU A 49 -7.35 -3.85 8.89
N VAL A 50 -7.10 -4.97 8.21
CA VAL A 50 -7.97 -6.14 8.21
C VAL A 50 -8.06 -6.73 9.61
N GLU A 51 -6.93 -6.95 10.30
CA GLU A 51 -6.91 -7.45 11.68
C GLU A 51 -7.67 -6.53 12.65
N ARG A 52 -7.53 -5.20 12.48
CA ARG A 52 -8.29 -4.22 13.25
C ARG A 52 -9.79 -4.37 12.99
N THR A 53 -10.19 -4.40 11.73
CA THR A 53 -11.60 -4.53 11.32
C THR A 53 -12.23 -5.82 11.86
N ILE A 54 -11.50 -6.93 11.84
CA ILE A 54 -11.95 -8.23 12.38
C ILE A 54 -12.20 -8.11 13.89
N LYS A 55 -11.27 -7.49 14.63
CA LYS A 55 -11.41 -7.26 16.07
C LYS A 55 -12.55 -6.31 16.41
N GLU A 56 -12.73 -5.24 15.64
CA GLU A 56 -13.79 -4.25 15.86
C GLU A 56 -15.18 -4.80 15.55
N LYS A 57 -15.31 -5.63 14.51
CA LYS A 57 -16.57 -6.27 14.14
C LYS A 57 -16.86 -7.55 14.93
N GLY A 58 -15.91 -8.02 15.74
CA GLY A 58 -16.06 -9.20 16.58
C GLY A 58 -16.21 -10.50 15.81
N TYR A 59 -15.78 -10.55 14.54
CA TYR A 59 -15.91 -11.76 13.73
C TYR A 59 -15.13 -12.91 14.39
N THR A 60 -15.85 -13.98 14.68
CA THR A 60 -15.33 -15.22 15.24
C THR A 60 -14.89 -16.16 14.12
N GLN A 61 -14.07 -17.16 14.45
CA GLN A 61 -13.68 -18.22 13.50
C GLN A 61 -14.91 -18.88 12.86
N ALA A 62 -16.00 -19.02 13.62
CA ALA A 62 -17.26 -19.58 13.16
C ALA A 62 -17.96 -18.70 12.10
N ASP A 63 -17.88 -17.37 12.22
CA ASP A 63 -18.46 -16.44 11.22
C ASP A 63 -17.70 -16.53 9.88
N PHE A 64 -16.38 -16.77 9.93
CA PHE A 64 -15.57 -17.01 8.73
C PHE A 64 -15.90 -18.36 8.09
N ASP A 65 -16.06 -19.41 8.90
CA ASP A 65 -16.44 -20.74 8.42
C ASP A 65 -17.85 -20.73 7.82
N GLU A 66 -18.80 -19.97 8.36
CA GLU A 66 -20.13 -19.80 7.80
C GLU A 66 -20.11 -19.02 6.48
N MET A 67 -19.28 -17.97 6.36
CA MET A 67 -19.13 -17.21 5.11
C MET A 67 -18.46 -18.02 3.99
N LEU A 68 -17.49 -18.88 4.32
CA LEU A 68 -16.79 -19.74 3.36
C LEU A 68 -17.60 -20.97 2.92
N ASN A 69 -18.50 -21.47 3.80
CA ASN A 69 -19.35 -22.62 3.53
C ASN A 69 -20.78 -22.25 3.11
N SER A 70 -21.11 -20.95 3.06
CA SER A 70 -22.39 -20.49 2.53
C SER A 70 -22.45 -20.77 1.02
N PRO A 71 -23.39 -21.61 0.55
CA PRO A 71 -23.54 -21.87 -0.87
C PRO A 71 -23.97 -20.58 -1.58
N SER A 72 -23.31 -20.29 -2.72
CA SER A 72 -23.74 -19.25 -3.66
C SER A 72 -25.06 -19.61 -4.34
#